data_AF-A0A753A9K0-F1
#
_entry.id   AF-A0A753A9K0-F1
#
_cell.length_a   1.000
_cell.length_b   1.000
_cell.length_c   1.000
_cell.angle_alpha   90.00
_cell.angle_beta   90.00
_cell.angle_gamma   90.00
#
_symmetry.space_group_name_H-M   'P 1'
#
loop_
_entity.id
_entity.type
_entity.pdbx_description
1 polymer ?
#
loop_
_entity_poly.entity_id
_entity_poly.type
_entity_poly.pdbx_seq_one_letter_code
_entity_poly.pdbx_strand_id
1 'polypeptide(L)'
;MKKPPSVNTGKAINLAELIDDMSEEKLVALHNIIVNRLNMLHHQRTRQSMEDFRPGDVVSFRTEDGQTVTGVLIRLNKKTVTVHTESGTRWNVTPQLLTRVKRQLGAETQPVNAVEKKLH
;
A
#
# COMPACT_ATOMS: atom_id res chain seq x y z
N MET A 1 -11.35 47.22 -20.74
CA MET A 1 -11.64 45.89 -20.17
C MET A 1 -11.10 44.84 -21.14
N LYS A 2 -10.00 44.16 -20.80
CA LYS A 2 -9.33 43.20 -21.70
C LYS A 2 -9.99 41.82 -21.56
N LYS A 3 -10.45 41.24 -22.67
CA LYS A 3 -10.94 39.85 -22.76
C LYS A 3 -9.86 38.88 -22.23
N PRO A 4 -10.20 37.90 -21.39
CA PRO A 4 -9.26 36.85 -21.03
C PRO A 4 -9.03 35.89 -22.21
N PRO A 5 -7.83 35.28 -22.30
CA PRO A 5 -7.45 34.41 -23.39
C PRO A 5 -8.24 33.10 -23.39
N SER A 6 -8.74 32.73 -24.57
CA SER A 6 -9.36 31.44 -24.84
C SER A 6 -8.35 30.32 -24.62
N VAL A 7 -8.43 29.67 -23.46
CA VAL A 7 -7.70 28.42 -23.19
C VAL A 7 -8.33 27.34 -24.06
N ASN A 8 -7.54 26.82 -24.99
CA ASN A 8 -7.90 25.73 -25.87
C ASN A 8 -7.97 24.44 -25.03
N THR A 9 -9.13 24.18 -24.42
CA THR A 9 -9.43 22.92 -23.75
C THR A 9 -9.54 21.86 -24.84
N GLY A 10 -8.52 21.00 -24.95
CA GLY A 10 -8.58 19.79 -25.74
C GLY A 10 -9.90 19.08 -25.44
N LYS A 11 -10.71 18.92 -26.49
CA LYS A 11 -12.06 18.35 -26.48
C LYS A 11 -12.12 17.22 -25.44
N ALA A 12 -12.86 17.44 -24.36
CA ALA A 12 -13.15 16.38 -23.40
C ALA A 12 -13.77 15.23 -24.21
N ILE A 13 -13.01 14.15 -24.39
CA ILE A 13 -13.52 12.98 -25.09
C ILE A 13 -14.63 12.46 -24.19
N ASN A 14 -15.87 12.52 -24.67
CA ASN A 14 -17.00 11.91 -23.99
C ASN A 14 -16.80 10.40 -24.05
N LEU A 15 -16.18 9.86 -23.00
CA LEU A 15 -15.84 8.44 -22.94
C LEU A 15 -17.08 7.55 -23.06
N ALA A 16 -18.24 8.03 -22.57
CA ALA A 16 -19.51 7.32 -22.66
C ALA A 16 -19.97 7.14 -24.11
N GLU A 17 -20.06 8.23 -24.89
CA GLU A 17 -20.45 8.18 -26.31
C GLU A 17 -19.49 7.30 -27.12
N LEU A 18 -18.18 7.38 -26.82
CA LEU A 18 -17.18 6.56 -27.50
C LEU A 18 -17.33 5.06 -27.15
N ILE A 19 -17.71 4.73 -25.92
CA ILE A 19 -17.93 3.34 -25.47
C ILE A 19 -19.19 2.77 -26.11
N ASP A 20 -20.26 3.56 -26.21
CA ASP A 20 -21.54 3.13 -26.81
C ASP A 20 -21.39 2.79 -28.30
N ASP A 21 -20.48 3.45 -29.01
CA ASP A 21 -20.18 3.21 -30.42
C ASP A 21 -19.23 2.02 -30.67
N MET A 22 -18.69 1.38 -29.62
CA MET A 22 -17.75 0.26 -29.77
C MET A 22 -18.45 -1.10 -29.95
N SER A 23 -17.86 -1.95 -30.78
CA SER A 23 -18.22 -3.38 -30.84
C SER A 23 -17.80 -4.11 -29.56
N GLU A 24 -18.47 -5.23 -29.26
CA GLU A 24 -18.19 -6.06 -28.09
C GLU A 24 -16.71 -6.46 -27.98
N GLU A 25 -16.08 -6.85 -29.09
CA GLU A 25 -14.66 -7.21 -29.13
C GLU A 25 -13.74 -6.05 -28.69
N LYS A 26 -14.07 -4.82 -29.11
CA LYS A 26 -13.33 -3.61 -28.72
C LYS A 26 -13.57 -3.27 -27.26
N LEU A 27 -14.78 -3.48 -26.74
CA LEU A 27 -15.10 -3.30 -25.33
C LEU A 27 -14.34 -4.30 -24.45
N VAL A 28 -14.25 -5.56 -24.86
CA VAL A 28 -13.46 -6.59 -24.16
C VAL A 28 -11.97 -6.23 -24.17
N ALA A 29 -11.43 -5.79 -25.32
CA ALA A 29 -10.05 -5.33 -25.40
C ALA A 29 -9.79 -4.12 -24.50
N LEU A 30 -10.70 -3.14 -24.49
CA LEU A 30 -10.62 -1.96 -23.64
C LEU A 30 -10.67 -2.33 -22.16
N HIS A 31 -11.59 -3.22 -21.76
CA HIS A 31 -11.70 -3.74 -20.41
C HIS A 31 -10.37 -4.34 -19.93
N ASN A 32 -9.77 -5.22 -20.75
CA ASN A 32 -8.49 -5.86 -20.43
C ASN A 32 -7.37 -4.82 -20.25
N ILE A 33 -7.30 -3.81 -21.13
CA ILE A 33 -6.33 -2.72 -21.01
C ILE A 33 -6.53 -1.92 -19.73
N ILE A 34 -7.78 -1.58 -19.39
CA ILE A 34 -8.13 -0.84 -18.17
C ILE A 34 -7.74 -1.64 -16.93
N VAL A 35 -8.13 -2.92 -16.85
CA VAL A 35 -7.78 -3.80 -15.72
C VAL A 35 -6.26 -3.92 -15.58
N ASN A 36 -5.53 -4.12 -16.68
CA ASN A 36 -4.07 -4.17 -16.66
C ASN A 36 -3.46 -2.87 -16.15
N ARG A 37 -3.98 -1.71 -16.59
CA ARG A 37 -3.53 -0.40 -16.12
C ARG A 37 -3.80 -0.20 -14.63
N LEU A 38 -4.99 -0.56 -14.15
CA LEU A 38 -5.36 -0.48 -12.74
C LEU A 38 -4.46 -1.37 -11.87
N ASN A 39 -4.23 -2.61 -12.30
CA ASN A 39 -3.32 -3.53 -11.63
C ASN A 39 -1.89 -2.97 -11.55
N MET A 40 -1.39 -2.41 -12.64
CA MET A 40 -0.07 -1.78 -12.65
C MET A 40 0.01 -0.59 -11.69
N LEU A 41 -1.00 0.29 -11.68
CA LEU A 41 -1.07 1.42 -10.75
C LEU A 41 -1.15 0.95 -9.30
N HIS A 42 -1.93 -0.09 -9.02
CA HIS A 42 -2.00 -0.70 -7.68
C HIS A 42 -0.64 -1.25 -7.26
N HIS A 43 0.05 -1.97 -8.15
CA HIS A 43 1.41 -2.46 -7.88
C HIS A 43 2.42 -1.34 -7.65
N GLN A 44 2.36 -0.26 -8.43
CA GLN A 44 3.20 0.92 -8.23
C GLN A 44 2.97 1.56 -6.86
N ARG A 45 1.70 1.77 -6.48
CA ARG A 45 1.34 2.30 -5.14
C ARG A 45 1.83 1.38 -4.03
N THR A 46 1.63 0.07 -4.16
CA THR A 46 2.12 -0.90 -3.18
C THR A 46 3.65 -0.86 -3.06
N ARG A 47 4.38 -0.75 -4.19
CA ARG A 47 5.85 -0.60 -4.17
C ARG A 47 6.28 0.70 -3.50
N GLN A 48 5.63 1.81 -3.81
CA GLN A 48 5.93 3.12 -3.21
C GLN A 48 5.64 3.12 -1.71
N SER A 49 4.49 2.58 -1.28
CA SER A 49 4.19 2.42 0.14
C SER A 49 5.20 1.50 0.84
N MET A 50 5.73 0.48 0.16
CA MET A 50 6.80 -0.36 0.71
C MET A 50 8.14 0.36 0.87
N GLU A 51 8.46 1.35 0.02
CA GLU A 51 9.67 2.18 0.15
C GLU A 51 9.62 3.09 1.40
N ASP A 52 8.42 3.44 1.85
CA ASP A 52 8.22 4.28 3.05
C ASP A 52 8.45 3.53 4.38
N PHE A 53 8.51 2.20 4.35
CA PHE A 53 8.65 1.36 5.52
C PHE A 53 10.02 0.66 5.57
N ARG A 54 10.56 0.50 6.77
CA ARG A 54 11.78 -0.26 7.02
C ARG A 54 11.60 -1.23 8.19
N PRO A 55 12.25 -2.41 8.18
CA PRO A 55 12.33 -3.25 9.37
C PRO A 55 12.81 -2.44 10.57
N GLY A 56 12.11 -2.57 11.69
CA GLY A 56 12.27 -1.79 12.90
C GLY A 56 11.23 -0.67 13.07
N ASP A 57 10.62 -0.16 11.99
CA ASP A 57 9.62 0.91 12.10
C ASP A 57 8.44 0.49 12.99
N VAL A 58 7.97 1.41 13.83
CA VAL A 58 6.74 1.22 14.59
C VAL A 58 5.58 1.62 13.69
N VAL A 59 4.67 0.69 13.47
CA VAL A 59 3.53 0.84 12.56
C VAL A 59 2.23 0.49 13.29
N SER A 60 1.14 1.12 12.88
CA SER A 60 -0.20 0.81 13.36
C SER A 60 -1.12 0.47 12.18
N PHE A 61 -2.09 -0.40 12.42
CA PHE A 61 -3.15 -0.73 11.47
C PHE A 61 -4.46 -0.99 12.21
N ARG A 62 -5.57 -0.98 11.46
CA ARG A 62 -6.88 -1.34 12.00
C ARG A 62 -7.22 -2.79 11.63
N THR A 63 -7.71 -3.55 12.60
CA THR A 63 -8.27 -4.89 12.38
C THR A 63 -9.67 -4.80 11.79
N GLU A 64 -10.19 -5.93 11.30
CA GLU A 64 -11.57 -6.02 10.79
C GLU A 64 -12.60 -5.66 11.87
N ASP A 65 -12.31 -5.94 13.14
CA ASP A 65 -13.11 -5.56 14.31
C ASP A 65 -13.01 -4.07 14.67
N GLY A 66 -12.30 -3.27 13.86
CA GLY A 66 -12.12 -1.83 14.05
C GLY A 66 -11.09 -1.44 15.11
N GLN A 67 -10.42 -2.41 15.76
CA GLN A 67 -9.41 -2.12 16.76
C GLN A 67 -8.10 -1.65 16.11
N THR A 68 -7.46 -0.64 16.70
CA THR A 68 -6.13 -0.20 16.24
C THR A 68 -5.06 -1.01 16.95
N VAL A 69 -4.25 -1.72 16.16
CA VAL A 69 -3.14 -2.53 16.64
C VAL A 69 -1.84 -1.83 16.27
N THR A 70 -0.94 -1.70 17.24
CA THR A 70 0.40 -1.13 17.05
C THR A 70 1.44 -2.22 17.24
N GLY A 71 2.47 -2.21 16.40
CA GLY A 71 3.57 -3.17 16.49
C GLY A 71 4.80 -2.73 15.72
N VAL A 72 5.84 -3.56 15.81
CA VAL A 72 7.10 -3.35 15.13
C VAL A 72 7.11 -4.12 13.82
N LEU A 73 7.48 -3.43 12.75
CA LEU A 73 7.70 -4.04 11.45
C LEU A 73 8.94 -4.93 11.51
N ILE A 74 8.78 -6.23 11.31
CA ILE A 74 9.90 -7.17 11.37
C ILE A 74 10.41 -7.53 9.96
N ARG A 75 9.50 -7.59 8.98
CA ARG A 75 9.86 -8.01 7.62
C ARG A 75 8.96 -7.37 6.56
N LEU A 76 9.57 -6.96 5.47
CA LEU A 76 8.89 -6.59 4.23
C LEU A 76 8.89 -7.80 3.29
N ASN A 77 7.70 -8.25 2.88
CA ASN A 77 7.53 -9.25 1.82
C ASN A 77 7.14 -8.56 0.51
N LYS A 78 7.05 -9.32 -0.59
CA LYS A 78 6.78 -8.76 -1.93
C LYS A 78 5.46 -7.96 -2.03
N LYS A 79 4.45 -8.28 -1.20
CA LYS A 79 3.13 -7.62 -1.20
C LYS A 79 2.59 -7.29 0.19
N THR A 80 3.21 -7.80 1.24
CA THR A 80 2.73 -7.71 2.62
C THR A 80 3.86 -7.39 3.56
N VAL A 81 3.51 -6.89 4.73
CA VAL A 81 4.42 -6.54 5.79
C VAL A 81 4.10 -7.40 7.00
N THR A 82 5.14 -7.97 7.59
CA THR A 82 5.01 -8.72 8.82
C THR A 82 5.24 -7.80 10.01
N VAL A 83 4.20 -7.60 10.81
CA VAL A 83 4.21 -6.79 12.02
C VAL A 83 4.15 -7.70 13.24
N HIS A 84 4.92 -7.39 14.27
CA HIS A 84 4.88 -8.07 15.55
C HIS A 84 4.41 -7.12 16.63
N THR A 85 3.41 -7.53 17.40
CA THR A 85 2.87 -6.73 18.50
C THR A 85 3.61 -7.06 19.80
N GLU A 86 3.49 -6.18 20.80
CA GLU A 86 4.05 -6.42 22.14
C GLU A 86 3.46 -7.67 22.82
N SER A 87 2.25 -8.07 22.40
CA SER A 87 1.59 -9.31 22.84
C SER A 87 2.21 -10.58 22.27
N GLY A 88 3.25 -10.49 21.43
CA GLY A 88 3.89 -11.63 20.79
C GLY A 88 3.18 -12.13 19.52
N THR A 89 2.09 -11.49 19.11
CA THR A 89 1.32 -11.90 17.93
C THR A 89 1.96 -11.38 16.64
N ARG A 90 2.00 -12.23 15.61
CA ARG A 90 2.49 -11.87 14.27
C ARG A 90 1.32 -11.64 13.32
N TRP A 91 1.36 -10.52 12.62
CA TRP A 91 0.36 -10.11 11.63
C TRP A 91 0.98 -9.94 10.25
N ASN A 92 0.25 -10.37 9.21
CA ASN A 92 0.60 -10.06 7.83
C ASN A 92 -0.40 -9.03 7.32
N VAL A 93 0.08 -7.81 7.09
CA VAL A 93 -0.77 -6.66 6.74
C VAL A 93 -0.32 -6.10 5.40
N THR A 94 -1.26 -5.61 4.59
CA THR A 94 -0.91 -4.90 3.36
C THR A 94 -0.34 -3.52 3.71
N PRO A 95 0.72 -3.05 3.03
CA PRO A 95 1.37 -1.79 3.36
C PRO A 95 0.44 -0.57 3.24
N GLN A 96 -0.63 -0.67 2.44
CA GLN A 96 -1.65 0.37 2.28
C GLN A 96 -2.52 0.57 3.52
N LEU A 97 -2.64 -0.46 4.38
CA LEU A 97 -3.37 -0.39 5.65
C LEU A 97 -2.47 -0.03 6.83
N LEU A 98 -1.16 0.04 6.60
CA LEU A 98 -0.20 0.45 7.61
C LEU A 98 -0.08 1.96 7.65
N THR A 99 -0.05 2.50 8.86
CA THR A 99 0.36 3.88 9.14
C THR A 99 1.65 3.84 9.93
N ARG A 100 2.69 4.53 9.48
CA ARG A 100 3.94 4.63 10.25
C ARG A 100 3.74 5.57 11.43
N VAL A 101 3.92 5.04 12.64
CA VAL A 101 3.83 5.81 13.90
C VAL A 101 5.19 6.41 14.24
N LYS A 102 6.27 5.63 14.11
CA LYS A 102 7.64 6.09 14.37
C LYS A 102 8.62 5.43 13.41
N ARG A 103 9.48 6.25 12.81
CA ARG A 103 10.64 5.77 12.04
C ARG A 103 11.75 5.40 13.02
N GLN A 104 12.29 4.19 12.93
CA GLN A 104 13.56 3.89 13.59
C GLN A 104 14.67 4.59 12.79
N LEU A 105 15.06 5.79 13.21
CA LEU A 105 16.37 6.33 12.85
C LEU A 105 17.40 5.55 13.67
N GLY A 106 18.35 4.94 12.98
CA GLY A 106 19.21 3.89 13.52
C GLY A 106 19.74 4.19 14.92
N ALA A 107 19.44 3.27 15.84
CA ALA A 107 20.27 2.98 16.99
C ALA A 107 20.67 1.50 16.88
N GLU A 108 21.97 1.27 17.00
CA GLU A 108 22.64 -0.02 16.88
C GLU A 108 22.16 -1.00 17.96
N THR A 109 21.97 -2.27 17.56
CA THR A 109 22.03 -3.54 18.32
C THR A 109 21.54 -3.63 19.78
N GLN A 110 20.73 -4.67 20.10
CA GLN A 110 21.14 -5.80 20.97
C GLN A 110 20.06 -6.92 21.02
N PRO A 111 20.45 -8.17 21.34
CA PRO A 111 19.75 -9.42 21.04
C PRO A 111 18.83 -9.86 22.18
N VAL A 112 17.69 -10.46 21.86
CA VAL A 112 16.88 -11.20 22.83
C VAL A 112 17.37 -12.65 22.91
N ASN A 113 18.33 -12.88 23.81
CA ASN A 113 18.56 -14.19 24.43
C ASN A 113 17.63 -14.31 25.65
N ALA A 114 16.75 -15.31 25.68
CA ALA A 114 16.18 -15.85 26.92
C ALA A 114 15.54 -17.22 26.68
N VAL A 115 16.35 -18.29 26.69
CA VAL A 115 15.90 -19.57 27.26
C VAL A 115 17.10 -20.22 27.97
N GLU A 116 17.41 -19.74 29.17
CA GLU A 116 18.11 -20.58 30.15
C GLU A 116 17.09 -21.53 30.77
N LYS A 117 17.14 -22.81 30.40
CA LYS A 117 16.54 -23.88 31.21
C LYS A 117 17.57 -24.29 32.26
N LYS A 118 17.41 -23.82 33.50
CA LYS A 118 17.94 -24.53 34.68
C LYS A 118 16.91 -25.58 35.09
N LEU A 119 17.31 -26.84 35.10
CA LEU A 119 16.62 -27.90 35.83
C LEU A 119 17.57 -28.35 36.94
N HIS A 120 17.14 -28.14 38.19
CA HIS A 120 17.60 -28.93 39.34
C HIS A 120 16.81 -30.23 39.38
#